data_AF-A0AB36D7M2-F1
#
_entry.id   AF-A0AB36D7M2-F1
#
_cell.length_a   1.000
_cell.length_b   1.000
_cell.length_c   1.000
_cell.angle_alpha   90.00
_cell.angle_beta   90.00
_cell.angle_gamma   90.00
#
_symmetry.space_group_name_H-M   'P 1'
#
loop_
_entity.id
_entity.type
_entity.pdbx_description
1 polymer ?
#
loop_
_entity_poly.entity_id
_entity_poly.type
_entity_poly.pdbx_seq_one_letter_code
_entity_poly.pdbx_strand_id
1 'polypeptide(L)'
;MEAPLKQHQSGAWALLLCAWLLALVSTIAVLFVGEVMGQLPCVLCWFQRAFMFPLVLVLGVACCLSDTGVWRYALPLAVMGWLIALYHNLLYFGLIPESIKPCGAGPSCSGADMTILSGVPLPLLSLGVFSLLIIFLVLIRRRFTV
;
A
#
# COMPACT_ATOMS: atom_id res chain seq x y z
N MET A 1 36.43 -0.32 -22.81
CA MET A 1 36.19 -0.93 -21.48
C MET A 1 35.42 0.07 -20.65
N GLU A 2 34.10 0.20 -20.85
CA GLU A 2 33.24 1.18 -20.16
C GLU A 2 31.81 0.61 -20.03
N ALA A 3 31.61 -0.48 -19.28
CA ALA A 3 30.26 -1.01 -19.06
C ALA A 3 30.06 -1.85 -17.78
N PRO A 4 30.31 -1.32 -16.57
CA PRO A 4 29.65 -1.89 -15.38
C PRO A 4 28.70 -0.92 -14.66
N LEU A 5 28.72 0.40 -14.96
CA LEU A 5 27.98 1.39 -14.16
C LEU A 5 26.49 1.58 -14.56
N LYS A 6 26.11 1.36 -15.83
CA LYS A 6 24.72 1.58 -16.30
C LYS A 6 23.72 0.49 -15.91
N GLN A 7 24.17 -0.76 -15.79
CA GLN A 7 23.27 -1.91 -15.57
C GLN A 7 22.64 -1.90 -14.15
N HIS A 8 23.38 -1.44 -13.15
CA HIS A 8 22.92 -1.45 -11.75
C HIS A 8 21.86 -0.37 -11.47
N GLN A 9 21.94 0.78 -12.16
CA GLN A 9 20.96 1.86 -12.01
C GLN A 9 19.61 1.55 -12.68
N SER A 10 19.60 0.88 -13.84
CA SER A 10 18.35 0.58 -14.57
C SER A 10 17.41 -0.35 -13.80
N GLY A 11 17.94 -1.38 -13.14
CA GLY A 11 17.12 -2.34 -12.40
C GLY A 11 16.48 -1.75 -11.15
N ALA A 12 17.21 -0.88 -10.44
CA ALA A 12 16.71 -0.22 -9.25
C ALA A 12 15.66 0.84 -9.55
N TRP A 13 15.90 1.63 -10.60
CA TRP A 13 14.93 2.60 -11.08
C TRP A 13 13.64 1.90 -11.53
N ALA A 14 13.74 0.75 -12.21
CA ALA A 14 12.57 -0.05 -12.58
C ALA A 14 11.79 -0.53 -11.35
N LEU A 15 12.46 -1.00 -10.29
CA LEU A 15 11.80 -1.39 -9.04
C LEU A 15 11.09 -0.20 -8.36
N LEU A 16 11.73 0.97 -8.34
CA LEU A 16 11.12 2.20 -7.81
C LEU A 16 9.89 2.60 -8.63
N LEU A 17 9.99 2.55 -9.96
CA LEU A 17 8.87 2.82 -10.86
C LEU A 17 7.71 1.85 -10.63
N CYS A 18 7.98 0.54 -10.52
CA CYS A 18 6.97 -0.46 -10.22
C CYS A 18 6.28 -0.20 -8.87
N ALA A 19 7.06 0.12 -7.82
CA ALA A 19 6.51 0.44 -6.51
C ALA A 19 5.64 1.71 -6.56
N TRP A 20 6.09 2.75 -7.26
CA TRP A 20 5.35 3.99 -7.43
C TRP A 20 4.05 3.80 -8.22
N LEU A 21 4.11 3.10 -9.36
CA LEU A 21 2.93 2.80 -10.18
C LEU A 21 1.90 1.98 -9.39
N LEU A 22 2.37 0.98 -8.63
CA LEU A 22 1.49 0.20 -7.77
C LEU A 22 0.79 1.07 -6.72
N ALA A 23 1.54 1.98 -6.07
CA ALA A 23 0.97 2.90 -5.10
C ALA A 23 -0.04 3.88 -5.73
N LEU A 24 0.30 4.41 -6.90
CA LEU A 24 -0.52 5.36 -7.66
C LEU A 24 -1.84 4.72 -8.11
N VAL A 25 -1.78 3.56 -8.78
CA VAL A 25 -2.97 2.84 -9.27
C VAL A 25 -3.88 2.47 -8.11
N SER A 26 -3.31 2.00 -7.00
CA SER A 26 -4.10 1.64 -5.82
C SER A 26 -4.78 2.85 -5.18
N THR A 27 -4.11 4.00 -5.16
CA THR A 27 -4.69 5.27 -4.67
C THR A 27 -5.85 5.72 -5.55
N ILE A 28 -5.66 5.70 -6.87
CA ILE A 28 -6.71 6.04 -7.83
C ILE A 28 -7.91 5.09 -7.69
N ALA A 29 -7.66 3.78 -7.58
CA ALA A 29 -8.72 2.79 -7.40
C ALA A 29 -9.55 3.06 -6.14
N VAL A 30 -8.89 3.34 -5.01
CA VAL A 30 -9.58 3.61 -3.74
C VAL A 30 -10.33 4.94 -3.75
N LEU A 31 -9.82 5.97 -4.42
CA LEU A 31 -10.53 7.24 -4.62
C LEU A 31 -11.75 7.07 -5.54
N PHE A 32 -11.61 6.30 -6.61
CA PHE A 32 -12.73 5.98 -7.51
C PHE A 32 -13.88 5.29 -6.78
N VAL A 33 -13.55 4.31 -5.94
CA VAL A 33 -14.54 3.61 -5.10
C VAL A 33 -15.25 4.56 -4.12
N GLY A 34 -14.51 5.50 -3.52
CA GLY A 34 -15.08 6.47 -2.58
C GLY A 34 -15.97 7.51 -3.26
N GLU A 35 -15.44 8.17 -4.28
CA GLU A 35 -16.04 9.36 -4.87
C GLU A 35 -17.01 9.05 -6.01
N VAL A 36 -16.74 8.00 -6.80
CA VAL A 36 -17.54 7.67 -7.99
C VAL A 36 -18.57 6.59 -7.68
N MET A 37 -18.19 5.54 -6.96
CA MET A 37 -19.12 4.49 -6.52
C MET A 37 -19.90 4.87 -5.24
N GLY A 38 -19.53 5.97 -4.58
CA GLY A 38 -20.21 6.45 -3.38
C GLY A 38 -20.03 5.56 -2.14
N GLN A 39 -19.04 4.66 -2.12
CA GLN A 39 -18.80 3.77 -0.99
C GLN A 39 -17.97 4.48 0.08
N LEU A 40 -18.63 4.90 1.16
CA LEU A 40 -17.99 5.52 2.31
C LEU A 40 -16.92 4.59 2.92
N PRO A 41 -15.68 5.07 3.16
CA PRO A 41 -14.66 4.26 3.80
C PRO A 41 -14.99 4.05 5.28
N CYS A 42 -14.73 2.85 5.79
CA CYS A 42 -14.74 2.64 7.23
C CYS A 42 -13.49 3.23 7.89
N VAL A 43 -13.48 3.28 9.22
CA VAL A 43 -12.38 3.84 10.02
C VAL A 43 -11.03 3.14 9.74
N LEU A 44 -11.00 1.81 9.56
CA LEU A 44 -9.77 1.09 9.22
C LEU A 44 -9.27 1.40 7.80
N CYS A 45 -10.18 1.45 6.82
CA CYS A 45 -9.84 1.87 5.45
C CYS A 45 -9.30 3.30 5.42
N TRP A 46 -9.87 4.19 6.24
CA TRP A 46 -9.40 5.56 6.36
C TRP A 46 -7.95 5.61 6.85
N PHE A 47 -7.61 4.83 7.89
CA PHE A 47 -6.23 4.71 8.35
C PHE A 47 -5.32 4.15 7.26
N GLN A 48 -5.73 3.11 6.53
CA GLN A 48 -4.94 2.58 5.42
C GLN A 48 -4.65 3.63 4.34
N ARG A 49 -5.64 4.48 3.99
CA ARG A 49 -5.46 5.62 3.06
C ARG A 49 -4.42 6.62 3.58
N ALA A 50 -4.43 6.92 4.88
CA ALA A 50 -3.46 7.84 5.49
C ALA A 50 -2.00 7.35 5.37
N PHE A 51 -1.76 6.03 5.35
CA PHE A 51 -0.43 5.46 5.10
C PHE A 51 -0.11 5.33 3.60
N MET A 52 -1.13 5.10 2.76
CA MET A 52 -0.94 4.88 1.33
C MET A 52 -0.69 6.16 0.52
N PHE A 53 -1.40 7.25 0.81
CA PHE A 53 -1.29 8.48 0.02
C PHE A 53 0.10 9.14 0.11
N PRO A 54 0.74 9.24 1.30
CA PRO A 54 2.09 9.77 1.38
C PRO A 54 3.11 8.89 0.64
N LEU A 55 2.91 7.55 0.61
CA LEU A 55 3.79 6.65 -0.15
C LEU A 55 3.83 6.99 -1.64
N VAL A 56 2.71 7.39 -2.25
CA VAL A 56 2.69 7.80 -3.67
C VAL A 56 3.60 8.98 -3.93
N LEU A 57 3.51 10.01 -3.08
CA LEU A 57 4.31 11.23 -3.23
C LEU A 57 5.80 10.93 -3.04
N VAL A 58 6.09 10.20 -1.97
CA VAL A 58 7.44 9.89 -1.53
C VAL A 58 8.15 8.96 -2.53
N LEU A 59 7.50 7.91 -3.02
CA LEU A 59 8.03 7.03 -4.06
C LEU A 59 8.13 7.76 -5.42
N GLY A 60 7.22 8.69 -5.70
CA GLY A 60 7.25 9.49 -6.93
C GLY A 60 8.48 10.40 -6.98
N VAL A 61 8.75 11.12 -5.90
CA VAL A 61 9.96 11.96 -5.76
C VAL A 61 11.21 11.09 -5.88
N ALA A 62 11.25 9.95 -5.19
CA ALA A 62 12.38 9.02 -5.27
C ALA A 62 12.59 8.48 -6.68
N CYS A 63 11.52 8.20 -7.43
CA CYS A 63 11.60 7.76 -8.82
C CYS A 63 12.16 8.86 -9.74
N CYS A 64 11.75 10.12 -9.56
CA CYS A 64 12.25 11.26 -10.33
C CYS A 64 13.72 11.57 -10.03
N LEU A 65 14.12 11.47 -8.76
CA LEU A 65 15.51 11.72 -8.33
C LEU A 65 16.41 10.49 -8.42
N SER A 66 15.87 9.33 -8.78
CA SER A 66 16.55 8.03 -8.69
C SER A 66 17.16 7.76 -7.29
N ASP A 67 16.50 8.26 -6.24
CA ASP A 67 16.93 8.13 -4.85
C ASP A 67 16.51 6.77 -4.28
N THR A 68 17.47 5.85 -4.20
CA THR A 68 17.24 4.52 -3.64
C THR A 68 17.27 4.52 -2.11
N GLY A 69 17.67 5.61 -1.46
CA GLY A 69 17.61 5.80 0.00
C GLY A 69 16.19 5.88 0.57
N VAL A 70 15.19 5.98 -0.32
CA VAL A 70 13.76 6.05 -0.01
C VAL A 70 13.26 4.93 0.91
N TRP A 71 13.88 3.76 0.87
CA TRP A 71 13.47 2.61 1.67
C TRP A 71 13.50 2.90 3.18
N ARG A 72 14.35 3.82 3.65
CA ARG A 72 14.51 4.13 5.09
C ARG A 72 13.23 4.66 5.73
N TYR A 73 12.44 5.43 4.98
CA TYR A 73 11.20 6.03 5.45
C TYR A 73 9.95 5.44 4.79
N ALA A 74 10.04 4.95 3.54
CA ALA A 74 8.91 4.30 2.87
C ALA A 74 8.62 2.91 3.46
N LEU A 75 9.64 2.15 3.87
CA LEU A 75 9.44 0.79 4.40
C LEU A 75 8.70 0.80 5.75
N PRO A 76 9.07 1.59 6.77
CA PRO A 76 8.30 1.68 8.01
C PRO A 76 6.84 2.11 7.76
N LEU A 77 6.63 3.06 6.84
CA LEU A 77 5.30 3.55 6.50
C LEU A 77 4.44 2.45 5.85
N ALA A 78 5.01 1.70 4.91
CA ALA A 78 4.35 0.55 4.28
C ALA A 78 4.05 -0.57 5.28
N VAL A 79 4.97 -0.84 6.22
CA VAL A 79 4.77 -1.84 7.28
C VAL A 79 3.64 -1.45 8.23
N MET A 80 3.53 -0.18 8.63
CA MET A 80 2.41 0.29 9.45
C MET A 80 1.07 0.12 8.73
N GLY A 81 0.99 0.52 7.45
CA GLY A 81 -0.19 0.29 6.62
C GLY A 81 -0.53 -1.20 6.48
N TRP A 82 0.48 -2.05 6.31
CA TRP A 82 0.33 -3.50 6.23
C TRP A 82 -0.24 -4.12 7.52
N LEU A 83 0.22 -3.70 8.69
CA LEU A 83 -0.29 -4.19 9.97
C LEU A 83 -1.79 -3.84 10.15
N ILE A 84 -2.19 -2.64 9.74
CA ILE A 84 -3.59 -2.21 9.78
C ILE A 84 -4.43 -3.00 8.75
N ALA A 85 -3.88 -3.26 7.56
CA ALA A 85 -4.53 -4.12 6.56
C ALA A 85 -4.71 -5.56 7.06
N LEU A 86 -3.69 -6.11 7.73
CA LEU A 86 -3.76 -7.43 8.33
C LEU A 86 -4.85 -7.49 9.40
N TYR A 87 -4.87 -6.51 10.31
CA TYR A 87 -5.90 -6.39 11.33
C TYR A 87 -7.31 -6.29 10.72
N HIS A 88 -7.47 -5.49 9.66
CA HIS A 88 -8.73 -5.35 8.94
C HIS A 88 -9.18 -6.69 8.33
N ASN A 89 -8.26 -7.42 7.71
CA ASN A 89 -8.53 -8.72 7.11
C ASN A 89 -8.96 -9.75 8.17
N LEU A 90 -8.29 -9.77 9.33
CA LEU A 90 -8.65 -10.66 10.45
C LEU A 90 -10.05 -10.35 11.02
N LEU A 91 -10.41 -9.06 11.12
CA LEU A 91 -11.76 -8.65 11.51
C LEU A 91 -12.80 -9.06 10.48
N TYR A 92 -12.52 -8.87 9.18
CA TYR A 92 -13.44 -9.21 8.11
C TYR A 92 -13.76 -10.72 8.06
N PHE A 93 -12.76 -11.58 8.28
CA PHE A 93 -12.94 -13.03 8.34
C PHE A 93 -13.48 -13.55 9.68
N GLY A 94 -13.79 -12.68 10.64
CA GLY A 94 -14.35 -13.07 11.94
C GLY A 94 -13.37 -13.79 12.87
N LEU A 95 -12.06 -13.71 12.59
CA LEU A 95 -11.02 -14.27 13.46
C LEU A 95 -10.82 -13.43 14.73
N ILE A 96 -11.25 -12.17 14.70
CA ILE A 96 -11.21 -11.24 15.84
C ILE A 96 -12.64 -10.76 16.14
N PRO A 97 -13.06 -10.72 17.41
CA PRO A 97 -14.39 -10.25 17.78
C PRO A 97 -14.59 -8.77 17.45
N GLU A 98 -15.80 -8.44 17.00
CA GLU A 98 -16.21 -7.10 16.61
C GLU A 98 -16.15 -6.07 17.77
N SER A 99 -16.04 -6.52 19.01
CA SER A 99 -15.89 -5.66 20.18
C SER A 99 -14.58 -4.88 20.23
N ILE A 100 -13.57 -5.28 19.44
CA ILE A 100 -12.23 -4.64 19.39
C ILE A 100 -12.15 -3.61 18.24
N LYS A 101 -13.27 -3.29 17.59
CA LYS A 101 -13.32 -2.26 16.56
C LYS A 101 -12.99 -0.88 17.15
N PRO A 102 -12.13 -0.06 16.50
CA PRO A 102 -11.95 1.33 16.89
C PRO A 102 -13.30 2.05 16.82
N CYS A 103 -13.64 2.81 17.85
CA CYS A 103 -14.81 3.67 17.83
C CYS A 103 -14.66 4.70 16.70
N GLY A 104 -15.68 4.83 15.85
CA GLY A 104 -15.66 5.79 14.75
C GLY A 104 -17.05 5.97 14.15
N ALA A 105 -17.32 7.16 13.64
CA ALA A 105 -18.51 7.43 12.84
C ALA A 105 -18.26 6.93 11.41
N GLY A 106 -19.00 5.93 10.96
CA GLY A 106 -18.85 5.37 9.61
C GLY A 106 -19.45 3.98 9.45
N PRO A 107 -19.41 3.41 8.22
CA PRO A 107 -19.91 2.06 7.96
C PRO A 107 -19.05 0.97 8.63
N SER A 108 -19.63 -0.22 8.78
CA SER A 108 -18.97 -1.37 9.45
C SER A 108 -17.73 -1.84 8.68
N CYS A 109 -16.62 -2.08 9.40
CA CYS A 109 -15.36 -2.66 8.86
C CYS A 109 -15.46 -4.16 8.48
N SER A 110 -16.59 -4.80 8.75
CA SER A 110 -16.86 -6.22 8.48
C SER A 110 -18.15 -6.40 7.67
N GLY A 111 -18.69 -5.32 7.11
CA GLY A 111 -19.94 -5.36 6.35
C GLY A 111 -19.79 -6.12 5.01
N ALA A 112 -20.88 -6.76 4.57
CA ALA A 112 -20.94 -7.44 3.27
C ALA A 112 -20.69 -6.48 2.09
N ASP A 113 -20.94 -5.19 2.27
CA ASP A 113 -20.74 -4.14 1.27
C ASP A 113 -19.25 -3.87 0.95
N MET A 114 -18.32 -4.50 1.68
CA MET A 114 -16.87 -4.35 1.50
C MET A 114 -16.27 -5.26 0.42
N THR A 115 -17.08 -5.79 -0.48
CA THR A 115 -16.61 -6.54 -1.64
C THR A 115 -16.73 -5.71 -2.91
N ILE A 116 -15.69 -5.73 -3.73
CA ILE A 116 -15.67 -5.09 -5.06
C ILE A 116 -15.30 -6.15 -6.09
N LEU A 117 -15.76 -5.98 -7.34
CA LEU A 117 -15.41 -6.86 -8.46
C LEU A 117 -15.66 -8.35 -8.14
N SER A 118 -16.90 -8.80 -8.29
CA SER A 118 -17.27 -10.24 -8.23
C SER A 118 -16.95 -10.95 -6.90
N GLY A 119 -16.98 -10.22 -5.77
CA GLY A 119 -16.89 -10.80 -4.43
C GLY A 119 -15.50 -10.74 -3.78
N VAL A 120 -14.54 -9.99 -4.36
CA VAL A 120 -13.23 -9.82 -3.74
C VAL A 120 -13.29 -8.77 -2.61
N PRO A 121 -12.89 -9.11 -1.38
CA PRO A 121 -12.93 -8.17 -0.27
C PRO A 121 -11.85 -7.10 -0.39
N LEU A 122 -12.25 -5.83 -0.24
CA LEU A 122 -11.38 -4.65 -0.17
C LEU A 122 -10.19 -4.81 0.80
N PRO A 123 -10.39 -5.33 2.04
CA PRO A 123 -9.28 -5.55 2.97
C PRO A 123 -8.17 -6.45 2.41
N LEU A 124 -8.54 -7.48 1.65
CA LEU A 124 -7.59 -8.43 1.07
C LEU A 124 -6.75 -7.77 -0.04
N LEU A 125 -7.39 -6.95 -0.89
CA LEU A 125 -6.68 -6.17 -1.91
C LEU A 125 -5.66 -5.22 -1.29
N SER A 126 -6.05 -4.50 -0.24
CA SER A 126 -5.16 -3.60 0.49
C SER A 126 -3.96 -4.35 1.09
N LEU A 127 -4.20 -5.50 1.72
CA LEU A 127 -3.13 -6.34 2.26
C LEU A 127 -2.15 -6.80 1.16
N GLY A 128 -2.68 -7.20 0.00
CA GLY A 128 -1.87 -7.59 -1.16
C GLY A 128 -0.98 -6.45 -1.67
N VAL A 129 -1.54 -5.25 -1.81
CA VAL A 129 -0.79 -4.06 -2.27
C VAL A 129 0.31 -3.68 -1.30
N PHE A 130 0.02 -3.59 0.00
CA PHE A 130 1.06 -3.29 0.99
C PHE A 130 2.14 -4.37 1.05
N SER A 131 1.78 -5.64 0.88
CA SER A 131 2.75 -6.75 0.81
C SER A 131 3.69 -6.59 -0.38
N LEU A 132 3.16 -6.27 -1.56
CA LEU A 132 3.96 -6.02 -2.76
C LEU A 132 4.86 -4.79 -2.62
N LEU A 133 4.37 -3.70 -2.02
CA LEU A 133 5.19 -2.52 -1.72
C LEU A 133 6.36 -2.87 -0.79
N ILE A 134 6.11 -3.62 0.27
CA ILE A 134 7.17 -4.10 1.19
C ILE A 134 8.19 -4.95 0.43
N ILE A 135 7.74 -5.87 -0.44
CA ILE A 135 8.64 -6.70 -1.26
C ILE A 135 9.54 -5.83 -2.13
N PHE A 136 8.98 -4.87 -2.88
CA PHE A 136 9.78 -3.97 -3.72
C PHE A 136 10.77 -3.14 -2.89
N LEU A 137 10.34 -2.58 -1.76
CA LEU A 137 11.21 -1.80 -0.88
C LEU A 137 12.33 -2.64 -0.25
N VAL A 138 12.06 -3.89 0.12
CA VAL A 138 13.08 -4.82 0.62
C VAL A 138 14.06 -5.22 -0.48
N LEU A 139 13.59 -5.43 -1.72
CA LEU A 139 14.46 -5.70 -2.86
C LEU A 139 15.38 -4.52 -3.17
N ILE A 140 14.86 -3.29 -3.12
CA ILE A 140 15.66 -2.07 -3.25
C ILE A 140 16.68 -2.00 -2.10
N ARG A 141 16.26 -2.18 -0.84
CA ARG A 141 17.17 -2.20 0.30
C ARG A 141 18.33 -3.18 0.09
N ARG A 142 18.03 -4.43 -0.27
CA ARG A 142 19.05 -5.49 -0.48
C ARG A 142 20.03 -5.18 -1.60
N ARG A 143 19.64 -4.41 -2.61
CA ARG A 143 20.51 -4.03 -3.74
C ARG A 143 21.50 -2.90 -3.39
N PHE A 144 21.19 -2.06 -2.40
CA PHE A 144 21.95 -0.83 -2.08
C PHE A 144 22.57 -0.79 -0.68
N THR A 145 22.35 -1.82 0.15
CA THR A 145 23.00 -1.96 1.47
C THR A 145 24.06 -3.07 1.50
N VAL A 146 24.55 -3.49 0.33
CA VAL A 146 25.73 -4.35 0.14
C VAL A 146 26.81 -3.51 -0.50
#